data_AF-A0A2Y9RPV2-F1
#
_entry.id   AF-A0A2Y9RPV2-F1
#
_cell.length_a   1.000
_cell.length_b   1.000
_cell.length_c   1.000
_cell.angle_alpha   90.00
_cell.angle_beta   90.00
_cell.angle_gamma   90.00
#
_symmetry.space_group_name_H-M   'P 1'
#
loop_
_entity.id
_entity.type
_entity.pdbx_description
1 polymer ?
#
loop_
_entity_poly.entity_id
_entity_poly.type
_entity_poly.pdbx_seq_one_letter_code
_entity_poly.pdbx_strand_id
1 'polypeptide(L)'
;MEDHQAPNKIPTRHQQGDTHPLTLEEILDETQHLDIGLKQKQWLMTEALGDQIIFVNRPDKKKILFFNDKSCQFSVDEEFQKLWRSVTVDSMDDEKIEEYLKRQGISSMQESGPKKVAPVQRRKKPASQKKRRFKTHNEHLAGVLKDYSDITPGK
;
A
#
# COMPACT_ATOMS: atom_id res chain seq x y z
N MET A 1 34.41 15.47 15.76
CA MET A 1 33.16 14.72 15.53
C MET A 1 33.03 14.65 14.03
N GLU A 2 33.38 13.53 13.43
CA GLU A 2 33.17 13.36 11.99
C GLU A 2 31.67 13.14 11.79
N ASP A 3 31.00 14.07 11.10
CA ASP A 3 29.61 13.92 10.69
C ASP A 3 29.49 12.73 9.74
N HIS A 4 29.15 11.57 10.29
CA HIS A 4 28.88 10.39 9.48
C HIS A 4 27.52 10.58 8.81
N GLN A 5 27.49 11.15 7.61
CA GLN A 5 26.28 11.36 6.80
C GLN A 5 25.73 10.03 6.23
N ALA A 6 26.54 8.97 6.21
CA ALA A 6 26.20 7.65 5.70
C ALA A 6 24.94 7.00 6.28
N PRO A 7 24.72 6.94 7.61
CA PRO A 7 23.50 6.37 8.19
C PRO A 7 22.21 7.10 7.75
N ASN A 8 22.27 8.41 7.53
CA ASN A 8 21.10 9.20 7.15
C ASN A 8 20.72 9.06 5.67
N LYS A 9 21.56 8.43 4.84
CA LYS A 9 21.34 8.37 3.40
C LYS A 9 20.11 7.55 3.02
N ILE A 10 19.99 6.34 3.58
CA ILE A 10 18.90 5.41 3.29
C ILE A 10 17.52 5.99 3.67
N PRO A 11 17.31 6.52 4.91
CA PRO A 11 16.02 7.13 5.24
C PRO A 11 15.70 8.37 4.40
N THR A 12 16.70 9.19 4.06
CA THR A 12 16.50 10.39 3.24
C THR A 12 16.01 10.03 1.83
N ARG A 13 16.60 9.01 1.20
CA ARG A 13 16.15 8.54 -0.13
C ARG A 13 14.74 7.98 -0.10
N HIS A 14 14.42 7.19 0.93
CA HIS A 14 13.08 6.65 1.11
C HIS A 14 12.04 7.77 1.22
N GLN A 15 12.33 8.83 1.98
CA GLN A 15 11.45 10.01 2.07
C GLN A 15 11.30 10.76 0.74
N GLN A 16 12.29 10.68 -0.14
CA GLN A 16 12.24 11.24 -1.50
C GLN A 16 11.47 10.33 -2.49
N GLY A 17 10.89 9.21 -2.01
CA GLY A 17 10.18 8.24 -2.83
C GLY A 17 11.09 7.25 -3.54
N ASP A 18 12.38 7.27 -3.25
CA ASP A 18 13.38 6.44 -3.90
C ASP A 18 13.65 5.17 -3.09
N THR A 19 12.94 4.09 -3.42
CA THR A 19 12.94 2.83 -2.66
C THR A 19 13.79 1.73 -3.32
N HIS A 20 14.68 2.07 -4.24
CA HIS A 20 15.50 1.06 -4.91
C HIS A 20 16.57 0.48 -3.98
N PRO A 21 16.96 -0.79 -4.23
CA PRO A 21 18.04 -1.43 -3.50
C PRO A 21 19.36 -0.68 -3.62
N LEU A 22 20.07 -0.49 -2.51
CA LEU A 22 21.42 0.05 -2.47
C LEU A 22 22.42 -0.97 -1.97
N THR A 23 23.65 -0.86 -2.43
CA THR A 23 24.79 -1.59 -1.89
C THR A 23 25.51 -0.74 -0.84
N LEU A 24 26.26 -1.40 0.06
CA LEU A 24 27.13 -0.66 0.97
C LEU A 24 28.15 0.20 0.21
N GLU A 25 28.61 -0.28 -0.95
CA GLU A 25 29.58 0.42 -1.79
C GLU A 25 29.03 1.73 -2.32
N GLU A 26 27.79 1.76 -2.82
CA GLU A 26 27.13 3.00 -3.29
C GLU A 26 26.94 4.02 -2.14
N ILE A 27 26.61 3.57 -0.93
CA ILE A 27 26.50 4.46 0.24
C ILE A 27 27.87 5.06 0.59
N LEU A 28 28.92 4.25 0.53
CA LEU A 28 30.29 4.69 0.84
C LEU A 28 30.87 5.59 -0.27
N ASP A 29 30.55 5.32 -1.53
CA ASP A 29 30.96 6.12 -2.69
C ASP A 29 30.34 7.52 -2.64
N GLU A 30 29.02 7.61 -2.46
CA GLU A 30 28.30 8.88 -2.38
C GLU A 30 28.70 9.71 -1.15
N THR A 31 29.16 9.06 -0.07
CA THR A 31 29.61 9.75 1.14
C THR A 31 31.11 10.04 1.13
N GLN A 32 31.83 9.74 0.05
CA GLN A 32 33.28 9.91 -0.09
C GLN A 32 34.11 9.12 0.95
N HIS A 33 33.63 7.97 1.40
CA HIS A 33 34.28 7.09 2.38
C HIS A 33 34.72 5.73 1.77
N LEU A 34 35.15 5.70 0.51
CA LEU A 34 35.55 4.44 -0.16
C LEU A 34 36.71 3.72 0.55
N ASP A 35 37.63 4.47 1.17
CA ASP A 35 38.83 3.96 1.86
C ASP A 35 38.59 3.55 3.32
N ILE A 36 37.33 3.40 3.73
CA ILE A 36 36.99 3.07 5.10
C ILE A 36 37.39 1.61 5.44
N GLY A 37 38.09 1.44 6.57
CA GLY A 37 38.60 0.15 7.02
C GLY A 37 37.49 -0.87 7.33
N LEU A 38 37.82 -2.17 7.26
CA LEU A 38 36.85 -3.27 7.46
C LEU A 38 36.08 -3.17 8.80
N LYS A 39 36.75 -2.74 9.87
CA LYS A 39 36.13 -2.55 11.19
C LYS A 39 35.03 -1.49 11.16
N GLN A 40 35.23 -0.43 10.39
CA GLN A 40 34.29 0.68 10.35
C GLN A 40 33.18 0.45 9.33
N LYS A 41 33.43 -0.35 8.27
CA LYS A 41 32.36 -0.98 7.46
C LYS A 41 31.45 -1.86 8.33
N GLN A 42 32.05 -2.68 9.20
CA GLN A 42 31.29 -3.54 10.11
C GLN A 42 30.46 -2.71 11.10
N TRP A 43 31.06 -1.67 11.70
CA TRP A 43 30.35 -0.75 12.60
C TRP A 43 29.19 -0.05 11.88
N LEU A 44 29.38 0.41 10.64
CA LEU A 44 28.32 1.05 9.86
C LEU A 44 27.15 0.08 9.60
N MET A 45 27.43 -1.18 9.28
CA MET A 45 26.40 -2.20 9.04
C MET A 45 25.64 -2.61 10.30
N THR A 46 26.34 -2.85 11.41
CA THR A 46 25.74 -3.44 12.61
C THR A 46 25.21 -2.40 13.58
N GLU A 47 25.95 -1.31 13.78
CA GLU A 47 25.68 -0.34 14.84
C GLU A 47 24.96 0.90 14.30
N ALA A 48 25.48 1.50 13.21
CA ALA A 48 24.96 2.77 12.72
C ALA A 48 23.67 2.60 11.90
N LEU A 49 23.66 1.64 10.96
CA LEU A 49 22.49 1.35 10.14
C LEU A 49 21.59 0.30 10.79
N GLY A 50 22.17 -0.76 11.35
CA GLY A 50 21.51 -1.78 12.19
C GLY A 50 20.03 -2.02 11.86
N ASP A 51 19.16 -1.46 12.70
CA ASP A 51 17.72 -1.67 12.67
C ASP A 51 16.98 -0.90 11.54
N GLN A 52 17.62 0.11 10.94
CA GLN A 52 17.10 0.92 9.85
C GLN A 52 17.19 0.23 8.48
N ILE A 53 17.85 -0.94 8.40
CA ILE A 53 18.09 -1.63 7.14
C ILE A 53 17.67 -3.10 7.17
N ILE A 54 17.29 -3.60 5.99
CA ILE A 54 17.05 -5.03 5.74
C ILE A 54 18.10 -5.51 4.74
N PHE A 55 18.81 -6.58 5.12
CA PHE A 55 19.80 -7.22 4.25
C PHE A 55 19.17 -8.32 3.42
N VAL A 56 19.40 -8.29 2.11
CA VAL A 56 19.08 -9.39 1.21
C VAL A 56 20.38 -9.99 0.67
N ASN A 57 20.60 -11.27 0.99
CA ASN A 57 21.71 -12.05 0.45
C ASN A 57 21.34 -12.55 -0.94
N ARG A 58 22.06 -12.07 -1.95
CA ARG A 58 21.94 -12.55 -3.31
C ARG A 58 22.82 -13.78 -3.57
N PRO A 59 22.51 -14.57 -4.61
CA PRO A 59 23.37 -15.69 -5.04
C PRO A 59 24.75 -15.23 -5.54
N ASP A 60 24.90 -13.97 -5.95
CA ASP A 60 26.17 -13.35 -6.40
C ASP A 60 27.09 -12.92 -5.24
N LYS A 61 26.79 -13.33 -3.99
CA LYS A 61 27.48 -12.96 -2.74
C LYS A 61 27.47 -11.46 -2.41
N LYS A 62 26.76 -10.64 -3.19
CA LYS A 62 26.58 -9.22 -2.87
C LYS A 62 25.47 -9.07 -1.84
N LYS A 63 25.68 -8.16 -0.89
CA LYS A 63 24.65 -7.75 0.07
C LYS A 63 23.97 -6.52 -0.46
N ILE A 64 22.66 -6.63 -0.66
CA ILE A 64 21.81 -5.49 -0.97
C ILE A 64 21.11 -5.04 0.31
N LEU A 65 20.98 -3.72 0.46
CA LEU A 65 20.40 -3.02 1.57
C LEU A 65 19.08 -2.38 1.12
N PHE A 66 18.05 -2.60 1.91
CA PHE A 66 16.77 -1.90 1.82
C PHE A 66 16.56 -1.08 3.09
N PHE A 67 15.80 0.00 2.98
CA PHE A 67 15.29 0.69 4.17
C PHE A 67 14.29 -0.20 4.90
N ASN A 68 14.42 -0.30 6.22
CA ASN A 68 13.47 -0.99 7.08
C ASN A 68 12.36 -0.04 7.51
N ASP A 69 11.28 0.00 6.73
CA ASP A 69 10.11 0.78 7.11
C ASP A 69 9.39 0.14 8.30
N LYS A 70 9.54 0.77 9.47
CA LYS A 70 8.95 0.34 10.74
C LYS A 70 7.42 0.42 10.74
N SER A 71 6.83 1.24 9.88
CA SER A 71 5.37 1.29 9.76
C SER A 71 4.78 -0.01 9.18
N CYS A 72 5.60 -0.77 8.46
CA CYS A 72 5.21 -2.02 7.81
C CYS A 72 5.77 -3.27 8.51
N GLN A 73 6.35 -3.13 9.71
CA GLN A 73 6.93 -4.26 10.42
C GLN A 73 5.84 -5.10 11.09
N PHE A 74 5.65 -6.32 10.60
CA PHE A 74 4.70 -7.29 11.15
C PHE A 74 5.38 -8.64 11.36
N SER A 75 5.48 -9.08 12.62
CA SER A 75 5.98 -10.40 12.97
C SER A 75 4.84 -11.41 13.02
N VAL A 76 5.03 -12.56 12.37
CA VAL A 76 4.08 -13.67 12.37
C VAL A 76 4.75 -14.87 13.01
N ASP A 77 4.05 -15.53 13.94
CA ASP A 77 4.58 -16.71 14.62
C ASP A 77 4.92 -17.84 13.64
N GLU A 78 5.91 -18.66 14.00
CA GLU A 78 6.37 -19.75 13.14
C GLU A 78 5.25 -20.74 12.77
N GLU A 79 4.29 -20.95 13.66
CA GLU A 79 3.14 -21.83 13.42
C GLU A 79 2.30 -21.32 12.25
N PHE A 80 1.95 -20.02 12.25
CA PHE A 80 1.20 -19.41 11.16
C PHE A 80 1.99 -19.38 9.86
N GLN A 81 3.31 -19.19 9.92
CA GLN A 81 4.17 -19.29 8.74
C GLN A 81 4.20 -20.69 8.14
N LYS A 82 4.23 -21.74 8.98
CA LYS A 82 4.17 -23.14 8.53
C LYS A 82 2.80 -23.46 7.95
N LEU A 83 1.72 -23.02 8.62
CA LEU A 83 0.37 -23.19 8.13
C LEU A 83 0.18 -22.52 6.76
N TRP A 84 0.64 -21.28 6.58
CA TRP A 84 0.56 -20.57 5.30
C TRP A 84 1.29 -21.33 4.18
N ARG A 85 2.51 -21.83 4.43
CA ARG A 85 3.29 -22.60 3.43
C ARG A 85 2.74 -24.00 3.17
N SER A 86 1.95 -24.56 4.10
CA SER A 86 1.37 -25.90 3.96
C SER A 86 0.24 -25.96 2.93
N VAL A 87 -0.40 -24.82 2.65
CA VAL A 87 -1.47 -24.73 1.66
C VAL A 87 -0.83 -24.68 0.27
N THR A 88 -0.89 -25.78 -0.46
CA THR A 88 -0.36 -25.89 -1.83
C THR A 88 -1.31 -25.25 -2.83
N VAL A 89 -0.91 -24.12 -3.40
CA VAL A 89 -1.67 -23.39 -4.44
C VAL A 89 -0.93 -23.33 -5.79
N ASP A 90 0.36 -23.65 -5.81
CA ASP A 90 1.26 -23.57 -6.96
C ASP A 90 0.94 -24.56 -8.09
N SER A 91 0.31 -25.68 -7.74
CA SER A 91 -0.09 -26.73 -8.69
C SER A 91 -1.59 -26.68 -9.05
N MET A 92 -2.32 -25.64 -8.63
CA MET A 92 -3.77 -25.50 -8.86
C MET A 92 -4.05 -24.41 -9.89
N ASP A 93 -5.00 -24.67 -10.80
CA ASP A 93 -5.45 -23.68 -11.77
C ASP A 93 -6.22 -22.54 -11.10
N ASP A 94 -5.98 -21.30 -11.54
CA ASP A 94 -6.64 -20.09 -11.02
C ASP A 94 -8.18 -20.20 -11.05
N GLU A 95 -8.75 -20.78 -12.12
CA GLU A 95 -10.20 -20.99 -12.24
C GLU A 95 -10.76 -21.90 -11.14
N LYS A 96 -9.99 -22.93 -10.77
CA LYS A 96 -10.35 -23.88 -9.72
C LYS A 96 -10.27 -23.23 -8.33
N ILE A 97 -9.28 -22.35 -8.13
CA ILE A 97 -9.17 -21.54 -6.91
C ILE A 97 -10.37 -20.60 -6.79
N GLU A 98 -10.75 -19.91 -7.87
CA GLU A 98 -11.91 -19.01 -7.88
C GLU A 98 -13.22 -19.74 -7.59
N GLU A 99 -13.43 -20.92 -8.19
CA GLU A 99 -14.62 -21.73 -7.93
C GLU A 99 -14.70 -22.17 -6.46
N TYR A 100 -13.58 -22.60 -5.87
CA TYR A 100 -13.50 -22.96 -4.46
C TYR A 100 -13.86 -21.76 -3.56
N LEU A 101 -13.30 -20.58 -3.83
CA LEU A 101 -13.61 -19.36 -3.07
C LEU A 101 -15.09 -18.99 -3.19
N LYS A 102 -15.66 -19.02 -4.40
CA LYS A 102 -17.10 -18.78 -4.64
C LYS A 102 -17.98 -19.77 -3.88
N ARG A 103 -17.62 -21.05 -3.86
CA ARG A 103 -18.34 -22.09 -3.09
C ARG A 103 -18.29 -21.84 -1.58
N GLN A 104 -17.18 -21.26 -1.08
CA GLN A 104 -17.05 -20.82 0.31
C GLN A 104 -17.68 -19.45 0.60
N GLY A 105 -18.35 -18.84 -0.39
CA GLY A 105 -19.00 -17.53 -0.24
C GLY A 105 -18.05 -16.34 -0.33
N ILE A 106 -16.78 -16.56 -0.66
CA ILE A 106 -15.77 -15.52 -0.89
C ILE A 106 -15.74 -15.26 -2.39
N SER A 107 -16.43 -14.22 -2.84
CA SER A 107 -16.32 -13.78 -4.24
C SER A 107 -15.25 -12.68 -4.35
N SER A 108 -14.51 -12.69 -5.46
CA SER A 108 -13.64 -11.57 -5.81
C SER A 108 -14.43 -10.26 -5.76
N MET A 109 -13.80 -9.24 -5.18
CA MET A 109 -14.39 -7.91 -5.06
C MET A 109 -14.58 -7.35 -6.47
N GLN A 110 -15.80 -7.40 -6.99
CA GLN A 110 -16.15 -6.59 -8.15
C GLN A 110 -16.13 -5.15 -7.67
N GLU A 111 -15.19 -4.37 -8.19
CA GLU A 111 -15.20 -2.92 -8.08
C GLU A 111 -16.52 -2.42 -8.67
N SER A 112 -17.56 -2.41 -7.84
CA SER A 112 -18.82 -1.76 -8.16
C SER A 112 -18.62 -0.28 -7.88
N GLY A 113 -17.74 0.33 -8.69
CA GLY A 113 -17.81 1.76 -8.93
C GLY A 113 -19.26 2.12 -9.27
N PRO A 114 -19.73 3.33 -8.91
CA PRO A 114 -21.12 3.70 -9.07
C PRO A 114 -21.58 3.35 -10.49
N LYS A 115 -22.46 2.35 -10.60
CA LYS A 115 -22.99 1.90 -11.90
C LYS A 115 -23.50 3.14 -12.60
N LYS A 116 -22.92 3.47 -13.76
CA LYS A 116 -23.37 4.59 -14.59
C LYS A 116 -24.83 4.33 -14.93
N VAL A 117 -25.72 5.00 -14.20
CA VAL A 117 -27.15 5.01 -14.46
C VAL A 117 -27.28 5.62 -15.84
N ALA A 118 -27.74 4.82 -16.81
CA ALA A 118 -27.94 5.30 -18.18
C ALA A 118 -28.80 6.57 -18.13
N PRO A 119 -28.50 7.59 -18.97
CA PRO A 119 -29.25 8.83 -18.95
C PRO A 119 -30.71 8.53 -19.26
N VAL A 120 -31.57 8.71 -18.25
CA VAL A 120 -33.02 8.60 -18.39
C VAL A 120 -33.45 9.56 -19.48
N GLN A 121 -33.90 9.04 -20.62
CA GLN A 121 -34.46 9.84 -21.69
C GLN A 121 -35.61 10.67 -21.12
N ARG A 122 -35.44 11.99 -21.07
CA ARG A 122 -36.43 12.93 -20.53
C ARG A 122 -37.67 12.89 -21.44
N ARG A 123 -38.67 12.11 -21.06
CA ARG A 123 -40.02 12.23 -21.62
C ARG A 123 -40.53 13.64 -21.33
N LYS A 124 -41.02 14.32 -22.38
CA LYS A 124 -41.66 15.64 -22.28
C LYS A 124 -42.80 15.60 -21.26
N LYS A 125 -42.80 16.55 -20.33
CA LYS A 125 -43.83 16.70 -19.28
C LYS A 125 -45.20 16.99 -19.92
N PRO A 126 -46.27 16.24 -19.59
CA PRO A 126 -47.60 16.81 -19.58
C PRO A 126 -47.81 17.62 -18.29
N ALA A 127 -48.54 18.71 -18.42
CA ALA A 127 -48.87 19.63 -17.34
C ALA A 127 -49.68 18.93 -16.22
N SER A 128 -49.44 19.39 -14.99
CA SER A 128 -50.27 19.19 -13.80
C SER A 128 -50.58 17.73 -13.41
N GLN A 129 -49.73 17.15 -12.55
CA GLN A 129 -50.17 16.06 -11.68
C GLN A 129 -49.90 16.45 -10.22
N LYS A 130 -51.01 16.51 -9.45
CA LYS A 130 -51.07 16.73 -8.00
C LYS A 130 -49.91 16.03 -7.28
N LYS A 131 -49.22 16.76 -6.38
CA LYS A 131 -48.20 16.22 -5.47
C LYS A 131 -48.74 14.97 -4.78
N ARG A 132 -48.35 13.78 -5.26
CA ARG A 132 -48.53 12.54 -4.52
C ARG A 132 -47.57 12.60 -3.34
N ARG A 133 -48.14 12.56 -2.13
CA ARG A 133 -47.37 12.46 -0.89
C ARG A 133 -46.78 11.05 -0.85
N PHE A 134 -45.53 10.90 -1.29
CA PHE A 134 -44.81 9.63 -1.15
C PHE A 134 -44.59 9.36 0.34
N LYS A 135 -44.77 8.11 0.76
CA LYS A 135 -44.48 7.68 2.13
C LYS A 135 -42.96 7.71 2.30
N THR A 136 -42.45 8.78 2.90
CA THR A 136 -41.03 8.90 3.26
C THR A 136 -40.76 7.98 4.44
N HIS A 137 -40.04 6.88 4.20
CA HIS A 137 -39.34 6.20 5.28
C HIS A 137 -38.10 7.02 5.64
N ASN A 138 -37.79 7.11 6.93
CA ASN A 138 -36.61 7.81 7.50
C ASN A 138 -36.78 9.31 7.74
N GLU A 139 -37.90 9.73 8.32
CA GLU A 139 -38.16 11.12 8.74
C GLU A 139 -37.14 11.65 9.76
N HIS A 140 -36.53 10.78 10.57
CA HIS A 140 -35.50 11.14 11.57
C HIS A 140 -34.15 11.58 10.97
N LEU A 141 -33.92 11.34 9.67
CA LEU A 141 -32.69 11.77 8.98
C LEU A 141 -32.88 13.05 8.15
N ALA A 142 -34.09 13.61 8.12
CA ALA A 142 -34.43 14.76 7.27
C ALA A 142 -33.61 16.03 7.55
N GLY A 143 -32.99 16.15 8.72
CA GLY A 143 -32.12 17.28 9.09
C GLY A 143 -30.62 17.02 9.01
N VAL A 144 -30.20 15.78 8.72
CA VAL A 144 -28.78 15.39 8.67
C VAL A 144 -28.19 15.61 7.28
N LEU A 145 -29.02 15.51 6.23
CA LEU A 145 -28.56 15.64 4.85
C LEU A 145 -28.31 17.11 4.52
N LYS A 146 -27.04 17.47 4.33
CA LYS A 146 -26.62 18.80 3.90
C LYS A 146 -26.62 18.85 2.38
N ASP A 147 -27.53 19.65 1.80
CA ASP A 147 -27.54 19.90 0.36
C ASP A 147 -26.42 20.88 0.00
N TYR A 148 -25.50 20.43 -0.88
CA TYR A 148 -24.40 21.22 -1.43
C TYR A 148 -24.66 21.65 -2.89
N SER A 149 -25.92 21.68 -3.32
CA SER A 149 -26.32 22.05 -4.69
C SER A 149 -25.98 23.50 -5.07
N ASP A 150 -25.64 24.34 -4.10
CA ASP A 150 -25.43 25.78 -4.30
C ASP A 150 -23.95 26.15 -4.52
N ILE A 151 -23.03 25.18 -4.47
CA ILE A 151 -21.62 25.42 -4.82
C ILE A 151 -21.48 25.35 -6.35
N THR A 152 -21.98 26.39 -7.00
CA THR A 152 -21.50 26.73 -8.35
C THR A 152 -20.13 27.39 -8.18
N PRO A 153 -19.07 26.89 -8.84
CA PRO A 153 -17.79 27.61 -8.87
C PRO A 153 -18.01 28.88 -9.69
N GLY A 154 -18.10 30.02 -9.01
CA GLY A 154 -18.21 31.32 -9.62
C GLY A 154 -16.86 31.81 -10.13
N LYS A 155 -16.82 32.02 -11.46
CA LYS A 155 -15.90 32.85 -12.28
C LYS A 155 -14.40 32.61 -12.21
#